data_AF-A0A8J6C160-F1
#
_entry.id   AF-A0A8J6C160-F1
#
_cell.length_a   1.000
_cell.length_b   1.000
_cell.length_c   1.000
_cell.angle_alpha   90.00
_cell.angle_beta   90.00
_cell.angle_gamma   90.00
#
_symmetry.space_group_name_H-M   'P 1'
#
loop_
_entity.id
_entity.type
_entity.pdbx_description
1 polymer ?
#
loop_
_entity_poly.entity_id
_entity_poly.type
_entity_poly.pdbx_seq_one_letter_code
_entity_poly.pdbx_strand_id
1 'polypeptide(L)'
;MDVTKVEVDGVVFPPVVRPPGSSLTHFLAGAGVRGVEIGGSFIKFTAVGVYLENAAVPALAKKWAGKTADELAADATFFRDVVTGDFEKFTRVTLIRLLTGEQYSDKVTENCVAYWKSTGVSTDAEGVAVDKFKEAFKPRSFPPGASILFTHSPAGLLTVS
;
A
#
# COMPACT_ATOMS: atom_id res chain seq x y z
N MET A 1 19.17 4.56 10.66
CA MET A 1 18.02 5.35 11.11
C MET A 1 17.14 4.42 11.89
N ASP A 2 16.83 4.76 13.14
CA ASP A 2 15.93 3.95 13.96
C ASP A 2 14.51 4.46 13.78
N VAL A 3 13.68 3.69 13.08
CA VAL A 3 12.22 3.86 13.09
C VAL A 3 11.64 2.92 14.14
N THR A 4 10.50 3.29 14.71
CA THR A 4 9.83 2.51 15.76
C THR A 4 8.73 1.64 15.18
N LYS A 5 8.35 0.58 15.92
CA LYS A 5 7.13 -0.16 15.61
C LYS A 5 5.91 0.75 15.78
N VAL A 6 4.88 0.50 14.99
CA VAL A 6 3.57 1.17 15.12
C VAL A 6 2.50 0.12 15.37
N GLU A 7 1.58 0.41 16.27
CA GLU A 7 0.38 -0.40 16.50
C GLU A 7 -0.85 0.33 15.98
N VAL A 8 -1.67 -0.37 15.18
CA VAL A 8 -2.92 0.16 14.62
C VAL A 8 -4.01 -0.87 14.87
N ASP A 9 -4.99 -0.53 15.70
CA ASP A 9 -6.13 -1.42 16.03
C ASP A 9 -5.68 -2.84 16.45
N GLY A 10 -4.65 -2.92 17.30
CA GLY A 10 -4.09 -4.20 17.78
C GLY A 10 -3.16 -4.90 16.78
N VAL A 11 -2.99 -4.38 15.56
CA VAL A 11 -2.02 -4.90 14.59
C VAL A 11 -0.67 -4.21 14.78
N VAL A 12 0.36 -5.00 15.06
CA VAL A 12 1.74 -4.51 15.19
C VAL A 12 2.47 -4.55 13.84
N PHE A 13 2.92 -3.38 13.41
CA PHE A 13 3.83 -3.20 12.29
C PHE A 13 5.27 -3.04 12.82
N PRO A 14 6.16 -4.02 12.57
CA PRO A 14 7.55 -3.92 13.00
C PRO A 14 8.26 -2.75 12.29
N PRO A 15 9.35 -2.22 12.87
CA PRO A 15 10.08 -1.10 12.27
C PRO A 15 10.79 -1.47 10.97
N VAL A 16 11.14 -2.75 10.81
CA VAL A 16 11.95 -3.24 9.69
C VAL A 16 11.41 -4.60 9.23
N VAL A 17 11.35 -4.82 7.92
CA VAL A 17 10.91 -6.08 7.30
C VAL A 17 11.74 -6.43 6.06
N ARG A 18 11.64 -7.69 5.63
CA ARG A 18 12.02 -8.13 4.28
C ARG A 18 10.78 -8.67 3.57
N PRO A 19 10.31 -8.02 2.50
CA PRO A 19 9.12 -8.45 1.77
C PRO A 19 9.30 -9.85 1.16
N PRO A 20 8.22 -10.63 1.00
CA PRO A 20 8.25 -11.85 0.20
C PRO A 20 8.76 -11.57 -1.21
N GLY A 21 9.73 -12.38 -1.68
CA GLY A 21 10.34 -12.23 -2.99
C GLY A 21 11.42 -11.15 -3.09
N SER A 22 11.73 -10.42 -2.01
CA SER A 22 12.79 -9.41 -1.98
C SER A 22 13.94 -9.81 -1.05
N SER A 23 15.16 -9.49 -1.46
CA SER A 23 16.36 -9.58 -0.61
C SER A 23 16.63 -8.27 0.15
N LEU A 24 15.88 -7.21 -0.15
CA LEU A 24 16.09 -5.86 0.35
C LEU A 24 15.41 -5.64 1.70
N THR A 25 16.05 -4.82 2.53
CA THR A 25 15.51 -4.45 3.83
C THR A 25 14.70 -3.16 3.71
N HIS A 26 13.49 -3.18 4.27
CA HIS A 26 12.58 -2.04 4.24
C HIS A 26 12.29 -1.55 5.65
N PHE A 27 12.22 -0.24 5.81
CA PHE A 27 11.83 0.40 7.06
C PHE A 27 10.36 0.82 6.99
N LEU A 28 9.69 0.84 8.15
CA LEU A 28 8.31 1.31 8.25
C LEU A 28 8.25 2.82 8.05
N ALA A 29 7.69 3.26 6.92
CA ALA A 29 7.53 4.67 6.59
C ALA A 29 6.25 5.25 7.19
N GLY A 30 5.23 4.43 7.40
CA GLY A 30 3.99 4.81 8.09
C GLY A 30 3.00 3.67 8.18
N ALA A 31 2.06 3.78 9.12
CA ALA A 31 0.94 2.85 9.23
C ALA A 31 -0.35 3.59 9.61
N GLY A 32 -1.50 3.06 9.20
CA GLY A 32 -2.79 3.66 9.48
C GLY A 32 -3.96 2.71 9.27
N VAL A 33 -5.15 3.15 9.65
CA VAL A 33 -6.39 2.38 9.50
C VAL A 33 -7.13 2.78 8.22
N ARG A 34 -7.74 1.79 7.56
CA ARG A 34 -8.65 2.02 6.43
C ARG A 34 -10.03 1.49 6.77
N GLY A 35 -11.03 2.32 6.53
CA GLY A 35 -12.44 2.07 6.87
C GLY A 35 -13.41 2.75 5.90
N VAL A 36 -14.70 2.58 6.12
CA VAL A 36 -15.78 3.24 5.37
C VAL A 36 -16.75 3.86 6.37
N GLU A 37 -17.25 5.06 6.06
CA GLU A 37 -18.39 5.65 6.77
C GLU A 37 -19.69 4.92 6.42
N ILE A 38 -20.35 4.34 7.42
CA ILE A 38 -21.63 3.64 7.26
C ILE A 38 -22.56 4.12 8.38
N GLY A 39 -23.66 4.79 8.01
CA GLY A 39 -24.64 5.28 8.98
C GLY A 39 -24.07 6.29 9.98
N GLY A 40 -23.11 7.12 9.56
CA GLY A 40 -22.45 8.10 10.42
C GLY A 40 -21.41 7.52 11.38
N SER A 41 -21.00 6.26 11.18
CA SER A 41 -19.93 5.62 11.93
C SER A 41 -18.81 5.14 11.01
N PHE A 42 -17.56 5.43 11.38
CA PHE A 42 -16.38 4.93 10.67
C PHE A 42 -16.11 3.46 11.00
N ILE A 43 -16.45 2.57 10.07
CA ILE A 43 -16.24 1.13 10.20
C ILE A 43 -14.87 0.75 9.66
N LYS A 44 -13.99 0.30 10.54
CA LYS A 44 -12.63 -0.13 10.24
C LYS A 44 -12.62 -1.53 9.62
N PHE A 45 -11.87 -1.70 8.53
CA PHE A 45 -11.73 -2.97 7.82
C PHE A 45 -10.30 -3.50 7.84
N THR A 46 -9.31 -2.63 7.67
CA THR A 46 -7.91 -3.04 7.59
C THR A 46 -6.99 -2.06 8.31
N ALA A 47 -5.89 -2.59 8.82
CA ALA A 47 -4.71 -1.82 9.18
C ALA A 47 -3.68 -1.96 8.06
N VAL A 48 -3.05 -0.87 7.65
CA VAL A 48 -2.13 -0.83 6.52
C VAL A 48 -0.79 -0.28 6.98
N GLY A 49 0.29 -1.00 6.71
CA GLY A 49 1.66 -0.54 6.88
C GLY A 49 2.33 -0.36 5.53
N VAL A 50 2.98 0.79 5.34
CA VAL A 50 3.78 1.11 4.15
C VAL A 50 5.25 1.12 4.55
N TYR A 51 6.04 0.35 3.82
CA TYR A 51 7.46 0.19 4.03
C TYR A 51 8.21 0.59 2.76
N LEU A 52 9.35 1.25 2.95
CA LEU A 52 10.21 1.71 1.86
C LEU A 52 11.59 1.09 2.00
N GLU A 53 12.21 0.76 0.88
CA GLU A 53 13.62 0.37 0.84
C GLU A 53 14.51 1.48 1.43
N ASN A 54 15.62 1.12 2.07
CA ASN A 54 16.58 2.10 2.61
C ASN A 54 17.06 3.15 1.59
N ALA A 55 17.13 2.80 0.29
CA ALA A 55 17.48 3.72 -0.78
C ALA A 55 16.49 4.88 -0.95
N ALA A 56 15.24 4.74 -0.46
CA ALA A 56 14.24 5.79 -0.50
C ALA A 56 14.67 7.06 0.26
N VAL A 57 15.43 6.91 1.36
CA VAL A 57 15.86 8.05 2.17
C VAL A 57 16.75 9.02 1.38
N PRO A 58 17.90 8.60 0.82
CA PRO A 58 18.72 9.50 0.01
C PRO A 58 18.03 9.93 -1.29
N ALA A 59 17.10 9.13 -1.84
CA ALA A 59 16.33 9.52 -3.02
C ALA A 59 15.38 10.69 -2.73
N LEU A 60 14.60 10.61 -1.66
CA LEU A 60 13.63 11.63 -1.26
C LEU A 60 14.31 12.87 -0.66
N ALA A 61 15.43 12.71 0.05
CA ALA A 61 16.14 13.81 0.70
C ALA A 61 16.57 14.92 -0.28
N LYS A 62 16.81 14.60 -1.56
CA LYS A 62 17.21 15.58 -2.59
C LYS A 62 16.21 16.73 -2.75
N LYS A 63 14.94 16.47 -2.49
CA LYS A 63 13.85 17.44 -2.66
C LYS A 63 13.13 17.77 -1.35
N TRP A 64 13.06 16.80 -0.44
CA TRP A 64 12.18 16.85 0.73
C TRP A 64 12.91 17.07 2.05
N ALA A 65 14.25 17.07 2.06
CA ALA A 65 14.99 17.35 3.28
C ALA A 65 14.68 18.77 3.80
N GLY A 66 14.51 18.89 5.12
CA GLY A 66 14.21 20.16 5.79
C GLY A 66 12.73 20.55 5.79
N LYS A 67 11.86 19.81 5.10
CA LYS A 67 10.41 19.99 5.18
C LYS A 67 9.84 19.41 6.46
N THR A 68 8.86 20.10 7.03
CA THR A 68 8.08 19.64 8.19
C THR A 68 7.08 18.56 7.80
N ALA A 69 6.59 17.80 8.78
CA ALA A 69 5.58 16.77 8.53
C ALA A 69 4.30 17.33 7.89
N ASP A 70 3.84 18.50 8.34
CA ASP A 70 2.63 19.14 7.80
C ASP A 70 2.82 19.62 6.36
N GLU A 71 3.99 20.16 6.03
CA GLU A 71 4.33 20.53 4.64
C GLU A 71 4.33 19.29 3.73
N LEU A 72 4.92 18.18 4.18
CA LEU A 72 4.93 16.93 3.41
C LEU A 72 3.53 16.34 3.28
N ALA A 73 2.72 16.38 4.33
CA ALA A 73 1.37 15.86 4.35
C ALA A 73 0.41 16.66 3.45
N ALA A 74 0.66 17.96 3.28
CA ALA A 74 -0.14 18.82 2.42
C ALA A 74 0.28 18.79 0.94
N ASP A 75 1.46 18.27 0.60
CA ASP A 75 2.00 18.28 -0.75
C ASP A 75 1.79 16.94 -1.48
N ALA A 76 0.83 16.90 -2.40
CA ALA A 76 0.56 15.73 -3.23
C ALA A 76 1.77 15.24 -4.04
N THR A 77 2.72 16.14 -4.35
CA THR A 77 3.93 15.77 -5.10
C THR A 77 4.94 15.01 -4.25
N PHE A 78 4.91 15.14 -2.92
CA PHE A 78 5.68 14.28 -2.02
C PHE A 78 5.24 12.83 -2.14
N PHE A 79 3.93 12.59 -2.02
CA PHE A 79 3.38 11.25 -2.17
C PHE A 79 3.59 10.68 -3.57
N ARG A 80 3.53 11.51 -4.62
CA ARG A 80 3.88 11.09 -5.97
C ARG A 80 5.34 10.61 -6.04
N ASP A 81 6.28 11.37 -5.48
CA ASP A 81 7.69 10.98 -5.48
C ASP A 81 7.93 9.70 -4.65
N VAL A 82 7.15 9.46 -3.59
CA VAL A 82 7.17 8.18 -2.85
C VAL A 82 6.66 7.03 -3.74
N VAL A 83 5.56 7.23 -4.47
CA VAL A 83 4.95 6.20 -5.33
C VAL A 83 5.86 5.87 -6.53
N THR A 84 6.36 6.89 -7.22
CA THR A 84 7.13 6.74 -8.47
C THR A 84 8.63 6.68 -8.27
N GLY A 85 9.12 6.79 -7.03
CA GLY A 85 10.55 6.78 -6.73
C GLY A 85 11.23 5.47 -7.17
N ASP A 86 12.49 5.57 -7.56
CA ASP A 86 13.29 4.43 -8.03
C ASP A 86 13.86 3.62 -6.85
N PHE A 87 12.95 2.99 -6.11
CA PHE A 87 13.21 2.13 -4.96
C PHE A 87 12.03 1.18 -4.73
N GLU A 88 12.28 0.06 -4.07
CA GLU A 88 11.22 -0.90 -3.76
C GLU A 88 10.29 -0.38 -2.64
N LYS A 89 9.01 -0.73 -2.74
CA LYS A 89 8.00 -0.46 -1.70
C LYS A 89 7.32 -1.75 -1.32
N PHE A 90 6.90 -1.81 -0.07
CA PHE A 90 6.15 -2.94 0.45
C PHE A 90 4.94 -2.46 1.25
N THR A 91 3.77 -3.00 0.90
CA THR A 91 2.52 -2.70 1.58
C THR A 91 1.99 -3.97 2.25
N ARG A 92 1.83 -3.91 3.57
CA ARG A 92 1.17 -4.97 4.35
C ARG A 92 -0.22 -4.51 4.75
N VAL A 93 -1.24 -5.20 4.23
CA VAL A 93 -2.64 -4.95 4.58
C VAL A 93 -3.11 -6.07 5.50
N THR A 94 -3.35 -5.78 6.77
CA THR A 94 -3.85 -6.75 7.75
C THR A 94 -5.33 -6.53 8.01
N LEU A 95 -6.12 -7.59 7.94
CA LEU A 95 -7.56 -7.54 8.09
C LEU A 95 -7.95 -7.38 9.56
N ILE A 96 -8.79 -6.39 9.86
CA ILE A 96 -9.46 -6.22 11.17
C ILE A 96 -10.81 -6.94 11.14
N ARG A 97 -11.45 -7.00 9.96
CA ARG A 97 -12.71 -7.70 9.69
C ARG A 97 -12.53 -8.67 8.53
N LEU A 98 -13.34 -9.73 8.53
CA LEU A 98 -13.34 -10.70 7.45
C LEU A 98 -13.70 -10.03 6.12
N LEU A 99 -12.91 -10.30 5.08
CA LEU A 99 -13.19 -9.94 3.70
C LEU A 99 -12.91 -11.13 2.80
N THR A 100 -13.79 -11.40 1.83
CA THR A 100 -13.46 -12.31 0.73
C THR A 100 -12.44 -11.63 -0.20
N GLY A 101 -11.68 -12.42 -0.95
CA GLY A 101 -10.77 -11.87 -1.94
C GLY A 101 -11.48 -11.11 -3.05
N GLU A 102 -12.70 -11.51 -3.42
CA GLU A 102 -13.55 -10.74 -4.34
C GLU A 102 -13.90 -9.37 -3.76
N GLN A 103 -14.42 -9.30 -2.53
CA GLN A 103 -14.76 -8.03 -1.87
C GLN A 103 -13.56 -7.09 -1.78
N TYR A 104 -12.39 -7.63 -1.44
CA TYR A 104 -11.16 -6.86 -1.38
C TYR A 104 -10.72 -6.37 -2.77
N SER A 105 -10.60 -7.29 -3.73
CA SER A 105 -10.04 -6.98 -5.05
C SER A 105 -10.97 -6.09 -5.89
N ASP A 106 -12.29 -6.23 -5.76
CA ASP A 106 -13.25 -5.33 -6.39
C ASP A 106 -13.09 -3.91 -5.87
N LYS A 107 -12.99 -3.70 -4.56
CA LYS A 107 -12.85 -2.36 -4.00
C LYS A 107 -11.53 -1.69 -4.40
N VAL A 108 -10.43 -2.46 -4.49
CA VAL A 108 -9.13 -1.95 -4.93
C VAL A 108 -9.17 -1.58 -6.42
N THR A 109 -9.68 -2.48 -7.26
CA THR A 109 -9.70 -2.29 -8.72
C THR A 109 -10.70 -1.23 -9.17
N GLU A 110 -11.83 -1.06 -8.47
CA GLU A 110 -12.78 0.04 -8.71
C GLU A 110 -12.08 1.40 -8.66
N ASN A 111 -11.26 1.63 -7.63
CA ASN A 111 -10.51 2.88 -7.48
C ASN A 111 -9.47 3.08 -8.59
N CYS A 112 -8.73 2.02 -8.94
CA CYS A 112 -7.72 2.08 -10.01
C CYS A 112 -8.35 2.39 -11.37
N VAL A 113 -9.43 1.68 -11.72
CA VAL A 113 -10.14 1.85 -13.00
C VAL A 113 -10.79 3.22 -13.08
N ALA A 114 -11.42 3.71 -12.00
CA ALA A 114 -11.98 5.05 -11.97
C ALA A 114 -10.90 6.12 -12.21
N TYR A 115 -9.74 5.97 -11.57
CA TYR A 115 -8.61 6.87 -11.77
C TYR A 115 -8.08 6.84 -13.21
N TRP A 116 -7.80 5.66 -13.78
CA TRP A 116 -7.28 5.55 -15.16
C TRP A 116 -8.25 6.10 -16.20
N LYS A 117 -9.56 5.91 -16.00
CA LYS A 117 -10.58 6.55 -16.84
C LYS A 117 -10.52 8.07 -16.74
N SER A 118 -10.37 8.61 -15.52
CA SER A 118 -10.29 10.06 -15.30
C SER A 118 -9.03 10.70 -15.91
N THR A 119 -7.94 9.95 -16.04
CA THR A 119 -6.67 10.43 -16.60
C THR A 119 -6.45 10.06 -18.07
N GLY A 120 -7.38 9.31 -18.68
CA GLY A 120 -7.28 8.87 -20.08
C GLY A 120 -6.25 7.77 -20.34
N VAL A 121 -5.84 7.03 -19.30
CA VAL A 121 -4.78 5.99 -19.35
C VAL A 121 -5.35 4.57 -19.39
N SER A 122 -6.66 4.41 -19.52
CA SER A 122 -7.29 3.08 -19.54
C SER A 122 -7.07 2.38 -20.90
N THR A 123 -6.05 1.53 -21.02
CA THR A 123 -5.80 0.68 -22.20
C THR A 123 -6.20 -0.79 -21.95
N ASP A 124 -6.15 -1.61 -23.00
CA ASP A 124 -6.39 -3.06 -22.90
C ASP A 124 -5.41 -3.75 -21.93
N ALA A 125 -4.19 -3.24 -21.80
CA ALA A 125 -3.18 -3.79 -20.90
C ALA A 125 -3.59 -3.64 -19.42
N GLU A 126 -4.14 -2.49 -19.04
CA GLU A 126 -4.67 -2.27 -17.69
C GLU A 126 -5.89 -3.18 -17.41
N GLY A 127 -6.73 -3.41 -18.42
CA GLY A 127 -7.85 -4.35 -18.32
C GLY A 127 -7.38 -5.77 -17.99
N VAL A 128 -6.42 -6.29 -18.76
CA VAL A 128 -5.83 -7.62 -18.52
C VAL A 128 -5.13 -7.69 -17.15
N ALA A 129 -4.46 -6.63 -16.72
CA ALA A 129 -3.83 -6.57 -15.41
C ALA A 129 -4.85 -6.61 -14.26
N VAL A 130 -5.99 -5.93 -14.41
CA VAL A 130 -7.11 -5.97 -13.45
C VAL A 130 -7.70 -7.36 -13.36
N ASP A 131 -7.95 -8.03 -14.48
CA ASP A 131 -8.51 -9.38 -14.48
C ASP A 131 -7.55 -10.37 -13.80
N LYS A 132 -6.25 -10.29 -14.13
CA LYS A 132 -5.22 -11.11 -13.47
C LYS A 132 -5.16 -10.85 -11.97
N PHE A 133 -5.28 -9.59 -11.54
CA PHE A 133 -5.34 -9.23 -10.12
C PHE A 133 -6.56 -9.87 -9.46
N LYS A 134 -7.77 -9.69 -10.01
CA LYS A 134 -9.00 -10.28 -9.44
C LYS A 134 -8.93 -11.80 -9.33
N GLU A 135 -8.44 -12.49 -10.36
CA GLU A 135 -8.32 -13.95 -10.37
C GLU A 135 -7.34 -14.45 -9.28
N ALA A 136 -6.27 -13.71 -8.97
CA ALA A 136 -5.36 -14.07 -7.88
C ALA A 136 -6.04 -14.03 -6.49
N PHE A 137 -7.05 -13.17 -6.32
CA PHE A 137 -7.80 -13.00 -5.08
C PHE A 137 -9.05 -13.87 -4.98
N LYS A 138 -9.67 -14.24 -6.11
CA LYS A 138 -10.92 -15.02 -6.16
C LYS A 138 -10.98 -16.26 -5.26
N PRO A 139 -9.95 -17.13 -5.18
CA PRO A 139 -10.01 -18.31 -4.30
C PRO A 139 -9.70 -17.99 -2.82
N ARG A 140 -9.49 -16.72 -2.46
CA ARG A 140 -9.03 -16.32 -1.12
C ARG A 140 -10.17 -15.83 -0.25
N SER A 141 -10.04 -16.08 1.05
CA SER A 141 -10.83 -15.45 2.10
C SER A 141 -9.88 -15.05 3.22
N PHE A 142 -10.07 -13.85 3.76
CA PHE A 142 -9.16 -13.26 4.70
C PHE A 142 -9.85 -13.03 6.04
N PRO A 143 -9.68 -13.93 7.02
CA PRO A 143 -10.18 -13.70 8.37
C PRO A 143 -9.40 -12.56 9.06
N PRO A 144 -9.92 -12.00 10.17
CA PRO A 144 -9.18 -11.06 10.99
C PRO A 144 -7.78 -11.58 11.35
N GLY A 145 -6.77 -10.72 11.27
CA GLY A 145 -5.36 -11.05 11.46
C GLY A 145 -4.64 -11.58 10.22
N ALA A 146 -5.36 -12.07 9.21
CA ALA A 146 -4.74 -12.41 7.92
C ALA A 146 -4.14 -11.15 7.27
N SER A 147 -3.13 -11.33 6.43
CA SER A 147 -2.49 -10.22 5.72
C SER A 147 -2.39 -10.49 4.24
N ILE A 148 -2.48 -9.42 3.46
CA ILE A 148 -2.20 -9.37 2.03
C ILE A 148 -0.93 -8.55 1.87
N LEU A 149 0.03 -9.09 1.13
CA LEU A 149 1.38 -8.55 1.03
C LEU A 149 1.64 -8.11 -0.41
N PHE A 150 1.95 -6.83 -0.60
CA PHE A 150 2.29 -6.26 -1.91
C PHE A 150 3.72 -5.78 -1.94
N THR A 151 4.51 -6.29 -2.89
CA THR A 151 5.85 -5.76 -3.18
C THR A 151 5.80 -5.05 -4.53
N HIS A 152 6.23 -3.79 -4.55
CA HIS A 152 6.22 -2.91 -5.72
C HIS A 152 7.66 -2.67 -6.16
N SER A 153 8.06 -3.28 -7.27
CA SER A 153 9.38 -3.04 -7.84
C SER A 153 9.42 -1.71 -8.60
N PRO A 154 10.58 -1.02 -8.66
CA PRO A 154 10.72 0.18 -9.48
C PRO A 154 10.55 -0.09 -10.98
N ALA A 155 10.70 -1.35 -11.43
CA ALA A 155 10.43 -1.79 -12.80
C ALA A 155 8.92 -1.91 -13.13
N GLY A 156 8.03 -1.53 -12.21
CA GLY A 156 6.58 -1.57 -12.42
C GLY A 156 5.96 -2.95 -12.23
N LEU A 157 6.63 -3.87 -11.53
CA LEU A 157 6.07 -5.19 -11.20
C LEU A 157 5.43 -5.17 -9.81
N LEU A 158 4.23 -5.75 -9.75
CA LEU A 158 3.50 -5.99 -8.50
C LEU A 158 3.54 -7.47 -8.16
N THR A 159 4.14 -7.81 -7.02
CA THR A 159 4.08 -9.15 -6.42
C THR A 159 3.02 -9.16 -5.33
N VAL A 160 2.16 -10.18 -5.33
CA VAL A 160 1.10 -10.40 -4.34
C VAL A 160 1.34 -11.73 -3.62
N SER A 161 1.26 -11.74 -2.29
CA SER A 161 1.33 -12.97 -1.47
C SER A 161 0.42 -12.94 -0.26
#